data_AF-A0AAU9RJC5-F1
#
_entry.id   AF-A0AAU9RJC5-F1
#
_cell.length_a   1.000
_cell.length_b   1.000
_cell.length_c   1.000
_cell.angle_alpha   90.00
_cell.angle_beta   90.00
_cell.angle_gamma   90.00
#
_symmetry.space_group_name_H-M   'P 1'
#
loop_
_entity.id
_entity.type
_entity.pdbx_description
1 polymer ?
#
loop_
_entity_poly.entity_id
_entity_poly.type
_entity_poly.pdbx_seq_one_letter_code
_entity_poly.pdbx_strand_id
1 'polypeptide(L)'
;MGTKFEKTLMSWEIDNFSEEITLSHFSCGDFEWYVSIYPERYDGNGHLNIFLYVVNPKPPRLGWKRRAIYSFVLLNQSGKELLKSPDLCGMFCAEAPGWGFLLTEKLQQKGFLDKDQNNHSSLHQSP
;
A
#
# COMPACT_ATOMS: atom_id res chain seq x y z
N MET A 1 26.41 -15.22 18.36
CA MET A 1 25.13 -15.70 17.80
C MET A 1 24.74 -14.75 16.68
N GLY A 2 24.63 -15.22 15.44
CA GLY A 2 24.24 -14.37 14.31
C GLY A 2 22.75 -14.05 14.37
N THR A 3 22.37 -12.77 14.33
CA THR A 3 20.98 -12.36 14.14
C THR A 3 20.53 -12.79 12.74
N LYS A 4 19.69 -13.82 12.67
CA LYS A 4 19.03 -14.23 11.42
C LYS A 4 17.94 -13.22 11.11
N PHE A 5 18.05 -12.55 9.96
CA PHE A 5 16.99 -11.68 9.46
C PHE A 5 16.02 -12.54 8.65
N GLU A 6 14.78 -12.63 9.10
CA GLU A 6 13.70 -13.20 8.30
C GLU A 6 13.32 -12.19 7.22
N LYS A 7 13.28 -12.64 5.96
CA LYS A 7 12.94 -11.83 4.80
C LYS A 7 11.75 -12.47 4.09
N THR A 8 10.79 -11.64 3.70
CA THR A 8 9.67 -12.04 2.87
C THR A 8 9.54 -11.08 1.69
N LEU A 9 9.00 -11.56 0.56
CA LEU A 9 8.62 -10.76 -0.60
C LEU A 9 7.21 -11.13 -0.98
N MET A 10 6.43 -10.11 -1.30
CA MET A 10 5.00 -10.23 -1.49
C MET A 10 4.54 -9.36 -2.63
N SER A 11 3.50 -9.81 -3.31
CA SER A 11 2.92 -9.09 -4.42
C SER A 11 1.42 -9.30 -4.39
N TRP A 12 0.70 -8.21 -4.65
CA TRP A 12 -0.75 -8.20 -4.75
C TRP A 12 -1.12 -7.46 -6.03
N GLU A 13 -2.18 -7.95 -6.66
CA GLU A 13 -2.83 -7.25 -7.76
C GLU A 13 -3.89 -6.32 -7.17
N ILE A 14 -3.98 -5.11 -7.75
CA ILE A 14 -4.91 -4.07 -7.30
C ILE A 14 -5.79 -3.71 -8.48
N ASP A 15 -7.07 -4.07 -8.38
CA ASP A 15 -8.03 -3.87 -9.46
C ASP A 15 -8.66 -2.47 -9.42
N ASN A 16 -8.78 -1.86 -8.24
CA ASN A 16 -9.48 -0.59 -8.05
C ASN A 16 -8.71 0.36 -7.12
N PHE A 17 -8.21 1.47 -7.67
CA PHE A 17 -7.49 2.52 -6.94
C PHE A 17 -8.39 3.67 -6.42
N SER A 18 -9.71 3.53 -6.46
CA SER A 18 -10.63 4.59 -6.00
C SER A 18 -10.93 4.55 -4.49
N GLU A 19 -10.64 3.44 -3.83
CA GLU A 19 -10.95 3.19 -2.42
C GLU A 19 -9.70 2.85 -1.59
N GLU A 20 -9.84 2.93 -0.26
CA GLU A 20 -8.82 2.41 0.64
C GLU A 20 -8.73 0.89 0.49
N ILE A 21 -7.51 0.39 0.31
CA ILE A 21 -7.26 -1.03 0.06
C ILE A 21 -6.44 -1.58 1.21
N THR A 22 -6.96 -2.59 1.89
CA THR A 22 -6.16 -3.40 2.82
C THR A 22 -5.79 -4.71 2.12
N LEU A 23 -4.49 -4.91 1.91
CA LEU A 23 -3.95 -6.13 1.30
C LEU A 23 -3.92 -7.26 2.33
N SER A 24 -3.90 -8.51 1.84
CA SER A 24 -3.96 -9.70 2.68
C SER A 24 -2.86 -9.74 3.74
N HIS A 25 -3.20 -10.27 4.92
CA HIS A 25 -2.24 -10.48 5.99
C HIS A 25 -1.16 -11.49 5.62
N PHE A 26 0.02 -11.35 6.25
CA PHE A 26 1.13 -12.26 6.07
C PHE A 26 2.02 -12.37 7.29
N SER A 27 2.67 -13.53 7.42
CA SER A 27 3.61 -13.79 8.50
C SER A 27 5.04 -13.51 8.06
N CYS A 28 5.80 -12.81 8.91
CA CYS A 28 7.24 -12.66 8.77
C CYS A 28 7.88 -12.59 10.15
N GLY A 29 8.76 -13.56 10.45
CA GLY A 29 9.16 -13.84 11.83
C GLY A 29 7.96 -14.25 12.68
N ASP A 30 7.90 -13.77 13.93
CA ASP A 30 6.83 -14.09 14.89
C ASP A 30 5.64 -13.13 14.83
N PHE A 31 5.55 -12.33 13.75
CA PHE A 31 4.56 -11.27 13.62
C PHE A 31 3.76 -11.47 12.33
N GLU A 32 2.49 -11.15 12.42
CA GLU A 32 1.60 -10.98 11.29
C GLU A 32 1.55 -9.51 10.90
N TRP A 33 1.48 -9.23 9.60
CA TRP A 33 1.59 -7.92 9.01
C TRP A 33 0.52 -7.75 7.94
N TYR A 34 0.17 -6.50 7.61
CA TYR A 34 -0.65 -6.16 6.44
C TYR A 34 -0.19 -4.84 5.85
N VAL A 35 -0.62 -4.58 4.61
CA VAL A 35 -0.37 -3.31 3.93
C VAL A 35 -1.70 -2.63 3.69
N SER A 36 -1.77 -1.32 3.96
CA SER A 36 -2.92 -0.49 3.58
C SER A 36 -2.48 0.60 2.60
N ILE A 37 -3.32 0.83 1.61
CA ILE A 37 -3.10 1.78 0.54
C ILE A 37 -4.25 2.79 0.57
N TYR A 38 -3.90 4.07 0.67
CA TYR A 38 -4.81 5.20 0.64
C TYR A 38 -4.55 6.02 -0.62
N PRO A 39 -5.38 5.90 -1.66
CA PRO A 39 -5.30 6.76 -2.83
C PRO A 39 -5.67 8.19 -2.44
N GLU A 40 -4.86 9.18 -2.80
CA GLU A 40 -5.18 10.58 -2.54
C GLU A 40 -6.27 11.05 -3.51
N ARG A 41 -7.41 11.46 -2.95
CA ARG A 41 -8.63 11.75 -3.72
C ARG A 41 -8.73 13.19 -4.22
N TYR A 42 -7.89 14.11 -3.74
CA TYR A 42 -8.32 15.52 -3.65
C TYR A 42 -7.76 16.48 -4.70
N ASP A 43 -6.67 16.16 -5.41
CA ASP A 43 -6.01 17.15 -6.29
C ASP A 43 -5.59 16.63 -7.67
N GLY A 44 -5.92 15.37 -8.01
CA GLY A 44 -5.56 14.79 -9.31
C GLY A 44 -4.05 14.59 -9.49
N ASN A 45 -3.23 14.79 -8.45
CA ASN A 45 -1.79 14.63 -8.53
C ASN A 45 -1.34 13.15 -8.49
N GLY A 46 -2.28 12.23 -8.23
CA GLY A 46 -2.05 10.78 -8.32
C GLY A 46 -1.14 10.24 -7.22
N HIS A 47 -1.11 10.89 -6.06
CA HIS A 47 -0.34 10.39 -4.93
C HIS A 47 -0.99 9.16 -4.30
N LEU A 48 -0.15 8.24 -3.86
CA LEU A 48 -0.57 7.00 -3.22
C LEU A 48 0.13 6.88 -1.87
N ASN A 49 -0.62 6.88 -0.77
CA ASN A 49 -0.06 6.62 0.54
C ASN A 49 -0.06 5.12 0.80
N ILE A 50 1.09 4.54 1.11
CA ILE A 50 1.20 3.10 1.42
C ILE A 50 1.78 2.94 2.81
N PHE A 51 1.15 2.10 3.63
CA PHE A 51 1.56 1.82 5.00
C PHE A 51 1.74 0.31 5.20
N LEU A 52 2.81 -0.07 5.89
CA LEU A 52 2.97 -1.40 6.46
C LEU A 52 2.49 -1.33 7.90
N TYR A 53 1.68 -2.29 8.31
CA TYR A 53 1.19 -2.46 9.66
C TYR A 53 1.58 -3.81 10.21
N VAL A 54 1.79 -3.85 11.52
CA VAL A 54 1.84 -5.06 12.31
C VAL A 54 0.45 -5.35 12.88
N VAL A 55 -0.01 -6.59 12.78
CA VAL A 55 -1.24 -7.02 13.46
C VAL A 55 -0.91 -7.07 14.95
N ASN A 56 -1.70 -6.36 15.76
CA ASN A 56 -1.51 -6.36 17.21
C ASN A 56 -1.62 -7.80 17.74
N PRO A 57 -0.53 -8.39 18.28
CA PRO A 57 -0.57 -9.75 18.77
C PRO A 57 -1.56 -9.82 19.95
N LYS A 58 -2.46 -10.81 19.91
CA LYS A 58 -3.35 -11.13 21.03
C LYS A 58 -2.80 -12.36 21.77
N PRO A 59 -2.62 -12.31 23.11
CA PRO A 59 -2.82 -11.16 24.00
C PRO A 59 -1.73 -10.08 23.80
N PRO A 60 -2.02 -8.79 24.12
CA PRO A 60 -1.08 -7.70 23.94
C PRO A 60 0.21 -7.97 24.72
N ARG A 61 1.32 -8.17 24.00
CA ARG A 61 2.64 -8.36 24.62
C ARG A 61 3.15 -7.02 25.16
N LEU A 62 2.73 -6.60 26.35
CA LEU A 62 3.15 -5.33 26.95
C LEU A 62 4.66 -5.06 26.73
N GLY A 63 4.98 -3.92 26.13
CA GLY A 63 6.36 -3.49 25.88
C GLY A 63 7.06 -4.11 24.66
N TRP A 64 6.36 -4.87 23.80
CA TRP A 64 6.96 -5.41 22.59
C TRP A 64 7.38 -4.30 21.61
N LYS A 65 8.53 -4.48 20.95
CA LYS A 65 9.00 -3.64 19.86
C LYS A 65 9.59 -4.49 18.76
N ARG A 66 9.29 -4.18 17.50
CA ARG A 66 9.84 -4.90 16.34
C ARG A 66 10.41 -3.90 15.33
N ARG A 67 11.69 -4.06 15.00
CA ARG A 67 12.29 -3.35 13.86
C ARG A 67 11.99 -4.13 12.58
N ALA A 68 11.56 -3.42 11.54
CA ALA A 68 11.49 -3.96 10.19
C ALA A 68 12.16 -3.00 9.20
N ILE A 69 12.85 -3.57 8.22
CA ILE A 69 13.37 -2.85 7.06
C ILE A 69 12.58 -3.34 5.85
N TYR A 70 12.00 -2.43 5.08
CA TYR A 70 11.08 -2.76 4.01
C TYR A 70 11.10 -1.68 2.92
N SER A 71 10.66 -2.06 1.72
CA SER A 71 10.48 -1.14 0.59
C SER A 71 9.21 -1.52 -0.16
N PHE A 72 8.52 -0.54 -0.73
CA PHE A 72 7.38 -0.77 -1.61
C PHE A 72 7.80 -0.64 -3.07
N VAL A 73 7.26 -1.50 -3.91
CA VAL A 73 7.48 -1.47 -5.36
C VAL A 73 6.12 -1.54 -6.04
N LEU A 74 5.85 -0.56 -6.90
CA LEU A 74 4.67 -0.54 -7.75
C LEU A 74 5.07 -1.04 -9.14
N LEU A 75 4.40 -2.07 -9.61
CA LEU A 75 4.60 -2.65 -10.94
C LEU A 75 3.40 -2.28 -11.83
N ASN A 76 3.63 -2.17 -13.14
CA ASN A 76 2.53 -2.17 -14.10
C ASN A 76 2.03 -3.60 -14.38
N GLN A 77 0.98 -3.73 -15.19
CA GLN A 77 0.41 -5.03 -15.59
C GLN A 77 1.41 -5.92 -16.35
N SER A 78 2.47 -5.37 -16.97
CA SER A 78 3.53 -6.15 -17.60
C SER A 78 4.66 -6.55 -16.64
N GLY A 79 4.52 -6.29 -15.33
CA GLY A 79 5.53 -6.57 -14.30
C GLY A 79 6.72 -5.60 -14.28
N LYS A 80 6.66 -4.50 -15.02
CA LYS A 80 7.70 -3.47 -15.06
C LYS A 80 7.57 -2.55 -13.84
N GLU A 81 8.68 -2.31 -13.16
CA GLU A 81 8.76 -1.32 -12.07
C GLU A 81 8.39 0.08 -12.58
N LEU A 82 7.33 0.62 -11.99
CA LEU A 82 6.91 1.99 -12.21
C LEU A 82 7.52 2.92 -11.19
N LEU A 83 7.57 2.45 -9.93
CA LEU A 83 8.01 3.24 -8.81
C LEU A 83 8.47 2.34 -7.67
N LYS A 84 9.45 2.83 -6.91
CA LYS A 84 9.99 2.14 -5.76
C LYS A 84 10.30 3.14 -4.65
N SER A 85 9.89 2.80 -3.43
CA SER A 85 10.29 3.58 -2.26
C SER A 85 11.77 3.36 -1.96
N PRO A 86 12.44 4.30 -1.26
CA PRO A 86 13.70 3.96 -0.59
C PRO A 86 13.48 2.82 0.42
N ASP A 87 14.57 2.23 0.90
CA ASP A 87 14.51 1.32 2.04
C ASP A 87 14.07 2.11 3.28
N LEU A 88 12.95 1.70 3.87
CA LEU A 88 12.36 2.28 5.06
C LEU A 88 12.71 1.41 6.26
N CYS A 89 12.88 2.04 7.42
CA CYS A 89 13.11 1.35 8.68
C CYS A 89 12.09 1.82 9.72
N GLY A 90 11.15 0.95 10.08
CA GLY A 90 10.12 1.22 11.09
C GLY A 90 10.41 0.52 12.41
N MET A 91 10.13 1.19 13.53
CA MET A 91 10.08 0.59 14.86
C MET A 91 8.61 0.44 15.28
N PHE A 92 8.10 -0.77 15.14
CA PHE A 92 6.72 -1.13 15.38
C PHE A 92 6.49 -1.48 16.84
N CYS A 93 5.40 -0.99 17.42
CA CYS A 93 4.92 -1.33 18.76
C CYS A 93 3.41 -1.12 18.85
N ALA A 94 2.81 -1.35 20.02
CA ALA A 94 1.38 -1.18 20.23
C ALA A 94 0.91 0.27 19.98
N GLU A 95 1.74 1.25 20.30
CA GLU A 95 1.46 2.69 20.14
C GLU A 95 1.74 3.19 18.71
N ALA A 96 2.61 2.51 17.97
CA ALA A 96 2.97 2.82 16.59
C ALA A 96 2.93 1.53 15.73
N PRO A 97 1.73 1.01 15.43
CA PRO A 97 1.59 -0.25 14.72
C PRO A 97 1.82 -0.12 13.21
N GLY A 98 1.89 1.10 12.67
CA GLY A 98 2.00 1.35 11.24
C GLY A 98 3.05 2.41 10.88
N TRP A 99 3.76 2.17 9.79
CA TRP A 99 4.72 3.09 9.20
C TRP A 99 4.57 3.08 7.67
N GLY A 100 4.58 4.26 7.05
CA GLY A 100 4.28 4.38 5.63
C GLY A 100 5.15 5.35 4.86
N PHE A 101 4.87 5.44 3.57
CA PHE A 101 5.55 6.30 2.62
C PHE A 101 4.54 6.85 1.62
N LEU A 102 4.66 8.15 1.33
CA LEU A 102 3.92 8.80 0.27
C LEU A 102 4.62 8.51 -1.06
N LEU A 103 3.98 7.68 -1.86
CA LEU A 103 4.44 7.32 -3.19
C LEU A 103 3.89 8.37 -4.17
N THR A 104 4.74 9.29 -4.61
CA THR A 104 4.36 10.37 -5.54
C THR A 104 4.89 10.11 -6.95
N GLU A 105 3.99 9.89 -7.90
CA GLU A 105 4.22 10.17 -9.32
C GLU A 105 2.90 10.60 -9.94
N LYS A 106 2.95 11.33 -11.07
CA LYS A 106 1.77 11.63 -11.88
C LYS A 106 1.26 10.34 -12.54
N LEU A 107 0.62 9.45 -11.77
CA LEU A 107 0.06 8.18 -12.26
C LEU A 107 -0.91 8.42 -13.44
N GLN A 108 -1.56 9.59 -13.48
CA GLN A 108 -2.41 10.02 -14.59
C GLN A 108 -1.63 10.29 -15.91
N GLN A 109 -0.38 10.76 -15.87
CA GLN A 109 0.40 11.05 -17.09
C GLN A 109 0.86 9.78 -17.83
N LYS A 110 0.87 8.64 -17.16
CA LYS A 110 1.23 7.35 -17.75
C LYS A 110 0.01 6.48 -18.13
N GLY A 111 -1.22 7.04 -18.03
CA GLY A 111 -2.45 6.37 -18.50
C GLY A 111 -2.99 5.28 -17.57
N PHE A 112 -2.71 5.31 -16.27
CA PHE A 112 -3.05 4.23 -15.34
C PHE A 112 -4.45 4.29 -14.73
N LEU A 113 -5.14 5.43 -14.81
CA LEU A 113 -6.52 5.58 -14.36
C LEU A 113 -7.37 5.82 -15.60
N ASP A 114 -7.88 4.76 -16.21
CA ASP A 114 -8.99 4.92 -17.11
C ASP A 114 -10.12 5.55 -16.29
N LYS A 115 -10.59 6.70 -16.76
CA LYS A 115 -11.74 7.36 -16.17
C LYS A 115 -12.89 6.39 -16.34
N ASP A 116 -13.44 5.87 -15.23
CA ASP A 116 -14.74 5.22 -15.25
C ASP A 116 -15.74 6.21 -15.88
N GLN A 117 -16.00 6.02 -17.18
CA GLN A 117 -17.06 6.70 -17.90
C GLN A 117 -18.36 6.10 -17.37
N ASN A 118 -18.90 6.71 -16.33
CA ASN A 118 -20.31 6.58 -16.01
C ASN A 118 -21.10 7.16 -17.19
N ASN A 119 -21.48 6.26 -18.09
CA ASN A 119 -22.61 6.41 -18.99
C ASN A 119 -23.85 6.66 -18.15
N HIS A 120 -24.25 7.93 -18.02
CA HIS A 120 -25.65 8.25 -17.84
C HIS A 120 -26.15 9.02 -19.06
N SER A 121 -26.58 8.22 -20.03
CA SER A 121 -27.79 8.42 -20.83
C SER A 121 -28.11 9.86 -21.23
N SER A 122 -27.78 10.19 -22.47
CA SER A 122 -28.50 11.18 -23.26
C SER A 122 -30.00 10.84 -23.23
N LEU A 123 -30.80 11.67 -22.56
CA LEU A 123 -32.22 11.77 -22.88
C LEU A 123 -32.38 12.90 -23.89
N HIS A 124 -32.78 12.48 -25.09
CA HIS A 124 -33.41 13.29 -26.12
C HIS A 124 -34.29 14.40 -25.53
N GLN A 125 -34.25 15.59 -26.13
CA GLN A 125 -35.28 15.97 -27.10
C GLN A 125 -34.86 17.24 -27.85
N SER A 126 -34.80 17.10 -29.18
CA SER A 126 -35.06 18.14 -30.18
C SER A 126 -36.46 17.85 -30.76
N PRO A 127 -37.10 18.79 -31.47
CA PRO A 127 -36.64 20.11 -31.90
C PRO A 127 -37.25 21.29 -31.15
#